data_AF-A0A936Q4U4-F1
#
_entry.id   AF-A0A936Q4U4-F1
#
_cell.length_a   1.000
_cell.length_b   1.000
_cell.length_c   1.000
_cell.angle_alpha   90.00
_cell.angle_beta   90.00
_cell.angle_gamma   90.00
#
_symmetry.space_group_name_H-M   'P 1'
#
loop_
_entity.id
_entity.type
_entity.pdbx_description
1 polymer ?
#
loop_
_entity_poly.entity_id
_entity_poly.type
_entity_poly.pdbx_seq_one_letter_code
_entity_poly.pdbx_strand_id
1 'polypeptide(L)'
;MEESKMAGPVIPDRYREAMGDDDPYLAMFEAPQKLRKLLKGLTEKQLSRRPAPGKWSIKEIVAHLADGEVILGSRYRFIAAHDKPAIAGYDQDLFVEMLGVENATTEDLLDDFEMARMVNVGLLTRLPDEAFGRVGVHSERGEETIDTIVMLYAGHDRVHLTQVETIRTGLFPPKKAGAKKKGSKTAAKVPARKAAARPAPKAAKGSGKAAKAPAKKNPKNPKKR
;
A
#
# COMPACT_ATOMS: atom_id res chain seq x y z
N MET A 1 8.04 25.66 -42.09
CA MET A 1 7.60 25.47 -40.71
C MET A 1 7.22 24.02 -40.59
N GLU A 2 8.11 23.21 -40.04
CA GLU A 2 7.85 21.80 -39.78
C GLU A 2 6.95 21.76 -38.54
N GLU A 3 5.70 21.33 -38.71
CA GLU A 3 4.83 21.00 -37.59
C GLU A 3 5.53 19.90 -36.80
N SER A 4 6.22 20.29 -35.72
CA SER A 4 6.64 19.37 -34.68
C SER A 4 5.36 18.72 -34.16
N LYS A 5 5.08 17.50 -34.65
CA LYS A 5 4.22 16.56 -33.96
C LYS A 5 4.90 16.30 -32.62
N MET A 6 4.61 17.14 -31.63
CA MET A 6 4.85 16.81 -30.24
C MET A 6 4.07 15.51 -30.02
N ALA A 7 4.78 14.38 -30.04
CA ALA A 7 4.19 13.09 -29.76
C ALA A 7 3.47 13.21 -28.42
N GLY A 8 2.16 12.94 -28.39
CA GLY A 8 1.37 12.92 -27.16
C GLY A 8 2.00 12.00 -26.11
N PRO A 9 1.50 12.00 -24.87
CA PRO A 9 2.12 11.29 -23.77
C PRO A 9 2.21 9.81 -24.08
N VAL A 10 3.43 9.32 -24.16
CA VAL A 10 3.69 7.89 -24.17
C VAL A 10 3.48 7.42 -22.74
N ILE A 11 2.41 6.66 -22.50
CA ILE A 11 2.22 5.97 -21.21
C ILE A 11 3.45 5.10 -20.98
N PRO A 12 4.25 5.34 -19.92
CA PRO A 12 5.44 4.55 -19.63
C PRO A 12 5.13 3.05 -19.54
N ASP A 13 6.01 2.21 -20.07
CA ASP A 13 5.78 0.76 -20.14
C ASP A 13 5.49 0.16 -18.76
N ARG A 14 6.18 0.62 -17.71
CA ARG A 14 5.91 0.19 -16.32
C ARG A 14 4.45 0.37 -15.88
N TYR A 15 3.75 1.38 -16.38
CA TYR A 15 2.34 1.64 -16.04
C TYR A 15 1.41 0.78 -16.87
N ARG A 16 1.75 0.57 -18.16
CA ARG A 16 1.02 -0.35 -19.03
C ARG A 16 1.13 -1.79 -18.53
N GLU A 17 2.34 -2.23 -18.19
CA GLU A 17 2.62 -3.56 -17.63
C GLU A 17 1.92 -3.77 -16.28
N ALA A 18 1.90 -2.74 -15.42
CA ALA A 18 1.24 -2.82 -14.13
C ALA A 18 -0.30 -2.89 -14.24
N MET A 19 -0.87 -2.38 -15.33
CA MET A 19 -2.30 -2.50 -15.63
C MET A 19 -2.66 -3.81 -16.33
N GLY A 20 -1.81 -4.29 -17.26
CA GLY A 20 -2.19 -5.40 -18.14
C GLY A 20 -3.46 -5.05 -18.91
N ASP A 21 -4.45 -5.95 -18.86
CA ASP A 21 -5.76 -5.79 -19.51
C ASP A 21 -6.86 -5.32 -18.52
N ASP A 22 -6.50 -4.89 -17.32
CA ASP A 22 -7.47 -4.42 -16.31
C ASP A 22 -8.17 -3.12 -16.76
N ASP A 23 -9.42 -2.95 -16.35
CA ASP A 23 -10.16 -1.70 -16.55
C ASP A 23 -9.53 -0.56 -15.71
N PRO A 24 -9.10 0.57 -16.33
CA PRO A 24 -8.41 1.63 -15.62
C PRO A 24 -9.33 2.42 -14.66
N TYR A 25 -10.62 2.58 -14.97
CA TYR A 25 -11.57 3.23 -14.06
C TYR A 25 -11.79 2.40 -12.81
N LEU A 26 -11.99 1.09 -12.98
CA LEU A 26 -12.14 0.18 -11.85
C LEU A 26 -10.85 0.12 -11.03
N ALA A 27 -9.69 0.08 -11.68
CA ALA A 27 -8.40 0.10 -11.00
C ALA A 27 -8.23 1.36 -10.14
N MET A 28 -8.55 2.54 -10.68
CA MET A 28 -8.57 3.79 -9.92
C MET A 28 -9.59 3.74 -8.78
N PHE A 29 -10.82 3.31 -9.03
CA PHE A 29 -11.87 3.27 -8.00
C PHE A 29 -11.48 2.38 -6.81
N GLU A 30 -10.80 1.25 -7.06
CA GLU A 30 -10.41 0.31 -6.01
C GLU A 30 -9.12 0.67 -5.26
N ALA A 31 -8.30 1.58 -5.80
CA ALA A 31 -6.96 1.84 -5.27
C ALA A 31 -6.94 2.30 -3.79
N PRO A 32 -7.80 3.24 -3.34
CA PRO A 32 -7.83 3.64 -1.93
C PRO A 32 -8.13 2.47 -0.99
N GLN A 33 -9.06 1.59 -1.38
CA GLN A 33 -9.44 0.43 -0.58
C GLN A 33 -8.36 -0.66 -0.56
N LYS A 34 -7.63 -0.85 -1.67
CA LYS A 34 -6.45 -1.72 -1.70
C LYS A 34 -5.35 -1.18 -0.80
N LEU A 35 -5.11 0.14 -0.83
CA LEU A 35 -4.14 0.79 0.04
C LEU A 35 -4.52 0.63 1.53
N ARG A 36 -5.78 0.90 1.91
CA ARG A 36 -6.27 0.70 3.29
C ARG A 36 -6.01 -0.71 3.81
N LYS A 37 -6.24 -1.73 2.98
CA LYS A 37 -5.92 -3.14 3.31
C LYS A 37 -4.42 -3.35 3.53
N LEU A 38 -3.58 -2.73 2.69
CA LEU A 38 -2.11 -2.76 2.83
C LEU A 38 -1.61 -2.00 4.05
N LEU A 39 -2.32 -1.02 4.60
CA LEU A 39 -1.86 -0.29 5.79
C LEU A 39 -2.29 -0.95 7.11
N LYS A 40 -3.32 -1.81 7.06
CA LYS A 40 -3.89 -2.44 8.26
C LYS A 40 -2.83 -3.14 9.12
N GLY A 41 -2.77 -2.73 10.39
CA GLY A 41 -1.91 -3.31 11.43
C GLY A 41 -0.50 -2.70 11.50
N LEU A 42 -0.20 -1.68 10.69
CA LEU A 42 1.02 -0.89 10.81
C LEU A 42 0.79 0.25 11.81
N THR A 43 1.84 0.58 12.56
CA THR A 43 1.87 1.78 13.42
C THR A 43 2.32 3.00 12.63
N GLU A 44 1.94 4.22 13.06
CA GLU A 44 2.43 5.46 12.43
C GLU A 44 3.96 5.54 12.33
N LYS A 45 4.68 5.03 13.33
CA LYS A 45 6.14 4.94 13.29
C LYS A 45 6.66 4.04 12.17
N GLN A 46 5.96 2.95 11.87
CA GLN A 46 6.30 2.07 10.75
C GLN A 46 5.93 2.72 9.41
N LEU A 47 4.76 3.36 9.33
CA LEU A 47 4.29 4.05 8.13
C LEU A 47 5.20 5.21 7.73
N SER A 48 5.72 5.94 8.72
CA SER A 48 6.64 7.08 8.52
C SER A 48 8.10 6.68 8.31
N ARG A 49 8.44 5.38 8.36
CA ARG A 49 9.83 4.92 8.21
C ARG A 49 10.20 4.85 6.73
N ARG A 50 11.12 5.71 6.28
CA ARG A 50 11.74 5.60 4.95
C ARG A 50 12.56 4.30 4.83
N PRO A 51 12.43 3.53 3.73
CA PRO A 51 13.12 2.25 3.55
C PRO A 51 14.62 2.42 3.23
N ALA A 52 15.00 3.55 2.63
CA ALA A 52 16.37 3.90 2.29
C ALA A 52 16.50 5.44 2.15
N PRO A 53 17.73 6.00 2.19
CA PRO A 53 17.95 7.41 1.86
C PRO A 53 17.40 7.76 0.47
N GLY A 54 16.73 8.91 0.36
CA GLY A 54 16.13 9.37 -0.90
C GLY A 54 14.94 8.54 -1.40
N LYS A 55 14.35 7.68 -0.56
CA LYS A 55 13.12 6.94 -0.86
C LYS A 55 12.00 7.35 0.08
N TRP A 56 10.81 7.53 -0.47
CA TRP A 56 9.61 7.79 0.31
C TRP A 56 9.24 6.62 1.21
N SER A 57 8.77 6.95 2.40
CA SER A 57 8.06 6.10 3.34
C SER A 57 6.66 5.77 2.82
N ILE A 58 5.95 4.86 3.48
CA ILE A 58 4.57 4.55 3.11
C ILE A 58 3.70 5.79 3.28
N LYS A 59 3.83 6.52 4.40
CA LYS A 59 3.06 7.74 4.68
C LYS A 59 3.23 8.80 3.57
N GLU A 60 4.46 9.01 3.12
CA GLU A 60 4.78 9.96 2.04
C GLU A 60 4.19 9.50 0.70
N ILE A 61 4.15 8.19 0.42
CA ILE A 61 3.44 7.67 -0.76
C ILE A 61 1.93 7.92 -0.67
N VAL A 62 1.31 7.77 0.51
CA VAL A 62 -0.12 8.08 0.70
C VAL A 62 -0.40 9.56 0.43
N ALA A 63 0.42 10.46 1.00
CA ALA A 63 0.31 11.90 0.75
C ALA A 63 0.46 12.23 -0.74
N HIS A 64 1.47 11.67 -1.40
CA HIS A 64 1.69 11.84 -2.84
C HIS A 64 0.46 11.44 -3.68
N LEU A 65 -0.19 10.33 -3.35
CA LEU A 65 -1.42 9.91 -4.03
C LEU A 65 -2.59 10.87 -3.76
N ALA A 66 -2.73 11.34 -2.53
CA ALA A 66 -3.77 12.31 -2.16
C ALA A 66 -3.63 13.63 -2.90
N ASP A 67 -2.44 14.25 -2.85
CA ASP A 67 -2.18 15.53 -3.52
C ASP A 67 -2.24 15.39 -5.05
N GLY A 68 -1.79 14.25 -5.58
CA GLY A 68 -1.90 13.90 -6.98
C GLY A 68 -3.35 13.93 -7.49
N GLU A 69 -4.31 13.47 -6.70
CA GLU A 69 -5.75 13.51 -7.06
C GLU A 69 -6.30 14.92 -7.16
N VAL A 70 -5.82 15.86 -6.34
CA VAL A 70 -6.24 17.27 -6.43
C VAL A 70 -5.80 17.86 -7.77
N ILE A 71 -4.54 17.59 -8.16
CA ILE A 71 -4.01 18.03 -9.46
C ILE A 71 -4.77 17.36 -10.60
N LEU A 72 -5.00 16.05 -10.54
CA LEU A 72 -5.77 15.32 -11.55
C LEU A 72 -7.19 15.86 -11.72
N GLY A 73 -7.88 16.11 -10.60
CA GLY A 73 -9.22 16.66 -10.61
C GLY A 73 -9.30 18.01 -11.33
N SER A 74 -8.27 18.85 -11.17
CA SER A 74 -8.16 20.11 -11.91
C SER A 74 -7.97 19.87 -13.42
N ARG A 75 -7.09 18.94 -13.81
CA ARG A 75 -6.80 18.60 -15.21
C ARG A 75 -8.03 18.09 -15.94
N TYR A 76 -8.77 17.15 -15.34
CA TYR A 76 -10.00 16.63 -15.94
C TYR A 76 -11.01 17.75 -16.22
N ARG A 77 -11.18 18.68 -15.28
CA ARG A 77 -12.13 19.80 -15.44
C ARG A 77 -11.69 20.75 -16.53
N PHE A 78 -10.41 21.13 -16.58
CA PHE A 78 -9.89 21.99 -17.64
C PHE A 78 -10.04 21.33 -19.01
N ILE A 79 -9.59 20.09 -19.17
CA ILE A 79 -9.65 19.39 -20.46
C ILE A 79 -11.11 19.17 -20.91
N ALA A 80 -12.00 18.82 -19.98
CA ALA A 80 -13.41 18.63 -20.30
C ALA A 80 -14.13 19.92 -20.70
N ALA A 81 -13.77 21.07 -20.10
CA ALA A 81 -14.53 22.31 -20.25
C ALA A 81 -13.92 23.31 -21.25
N HIS A 82 -12.61 23.28 -21.48
CA HIS A 82 -11.90 24.26 -22.32
C HIS A 82 -11.31 23.60 -23.57
N ASP A 83 -11.16 24.39 -24.63
CA ASP A 83 -10.51 23.93 -25.86
C ASP A 83 -8.98 23.97 -25.70
N LYS A 84 -8.34 22.79 -25.83
CA LYS A 84 -6.89 22.58 -25.72
C LYS A 84 -6.19 23.40 -24.63
N PRO A 85 -6.63 23.34 -23.35
CA PRO A 85 -6.04 24.14 -22.28
C PRO A 85 -4.59 23.77 -22.02
N ALA A 86 -3.77 24.75 -21.62
CA ALA A 86 -2.47 24.48 -21.05
C ALA A 86 -2.61 23.80 -19.68
N ILE A 87 -1.86 22.72 -19.48
CA ILE A 87 -1.86 21.92 -18.25
C ILE A 87 -0.49 22.02 -17.59
N ALA A 88 -0.47 22.46 -16.33
CA ALA A 88 0.76 22.57 -15.57
C ALA A 88 1.24 21.20 -15.07
N GLY A 89 2.55 20.97 -15.19
CA GLY A 89 3.30 20.04 -14.36
C GLY A 89 3.40 20.52 -12.92
N TYR A 90 3.90 19.65 -12.04
CA TYR A 90 4.17 19.98 -10.65
C TYR A 90 5.33 19.13 -10.14
N ASP A 91 6.03 19.64 -9.13
CA ASP A 91 7.10 18.92 -8.46
C ASP A 91 6.54 18.09 -7.30
N GLN A 92 6.40 16.79 -7.55
CA GLN A 92 5.89 15.82 -6.57
C GLN A 92 6.81 15.66 -5.34
N ASP A 93 8.13 15.79 -5.50
CA ASP A 93 9.07 15.67 -4.39
C ASP A 93 8.92 16.91 -3.49
N LEU A 94 8.80 18.09 -4.10
CA LEU A 94 8.55 19.33 -3.36
C LEU A 94 7.21 19.31 -2.62
N PHE A 95 6.17 18.68 -3.17
CA PHE A 95 4.89 18.53 -2.48
C PHE A 95 5.03 17.70 -1.20
N VAL A 96 5.70 16.55 -1.30
CA VAL A 96 5.98 15.70 -0.12
C VAL A 96 6.82 16.45 0.92
N GLU A 97 7.75 17.29 0.50
CA GLU A 97 8.62 18.06 1.41
C GLU A 97 7.93 19.27 2.06
N MET A 98 7.05 19.96 1.34
CA MET A 98 6.58 21.30 1.73
C MET A 98 5.13 21.34 2.21
N LEU A 99 4.31 20.33 1.92
CA LEU A 99 2.88 20.32 2.28
C LEU A 99 2.60 19.73 3.67
N GLY A 100 3.64 19.61 4.50
CA GLY A 100 3.49 19.27 5.91
C GLY A 100 2.98 17.86 6.17
N VAL A 101 3.41 16.88 5.36
CA VAL A 101 3.05 15.45 5.47
C VAL A 101 3.26 14.92 6.89
N GLU A 102 4.29 15.40 7.60
CA GLU A 102 4.59 15.03 8.98
C GLU A 102 3.51 15.45 9.98
N ASN A 103 2.70 16.47 9.67
CA ASN A 103 1.69 17.05 10.56
C ASN A 103 0.31 16.36 10.46
N ALA A 104 0.08 15.50 9.47
CA ALA A 104 -1.14 14.70 9.32
C ALA A 104 -0.93 13.27 9.84
N THR A 105 -1.99 12.54 10.20
CA THR A 105 -1.86 11.08 10.36
C THR A 105 -1.90 10.38 9.00
N THR A 106 -1.41 9.15 8.92
CA THR A 106 -1.51 8.39 7.64
C THR A 106 -2.96 8.08 7.29
N GLU A 107 -3.84 7.95 8.28
CA GLU A 107 -5.28 7.74 8.07
C GLU A 107 -5.95 8.98 7.48
N ASP A 108 -5.64 10.20 7.99
CA ASP A 108 -6.20 11.44 7.43
C ASP A 108 -5.84 11.59 5.93
N LEU A 109 -4.57 11.35 5.58
CA LEU A 109 -4.11 11.40 4.19
C LEU A 109 -4.77 10.33 3.31
N LEU A 110 -5.07 9.16 3.87
CA LEU A 110 -5.76 8.10 3.14
C LEU A 110 -7.24 8.46 2.91
N ASP A 111 -7.88 9.10 3.88
CA ASP A 111 -9.24 9.61 3.75
C ASP A 111 -9.28 10.74 2.70
N ASP A 112 -8.31 11.65 2.68
CA ASP A 112 -8.18 12.69 1.65
C ASP A 112 -8.05 12.07 0.24
N PHE A 113 -7.18 11.06 0.09
CA PHE A 113 -7.05 10.33 -1.17
C PHE A 113 -8.36 9.68 -1.61
N GLU A 114 -9.05 8.99 -0.69
CA GLU A 114 -10.33 8.33 -1.00
C GLU A 114 -11.41 9.33 -1.41
N MET A 115 -11.55 10.44 -0.68
CA MET A 115 -12.52 11.48 -1.00
C MET A 115 -12.23 12.13 -2.35
N ALA A 116 -10.98 12.51 -2.61
CA ALA A 116 -10.57 13.13 -3.87
C ALA A 116 -10.79 12.16 -5.05
N ARG A 117 -10.42 10.88 -4.88
CA ARG A 117 -10.65 9.83 -5.88
C ARG A 117 -12.13 9.64 -6.18
N MET A 118 -12.99 9.60 -5.16
CA MET A 118 -14.44 9.50 -5.35
C MET A 118 -15.01 10.70 -6.12
N VAL A 119 -14.56 11.91 -5.81
CA VAL A 119 -14.97 13.13 -6.54
C VAL A 119 -14.54 13.06 -8.00
N ASN A 120 -13.33 12.59 -8.28
CA ASN A 120 -12.79 12.50 -9.63
C ASN A 120 -13.43 11.38 -10.45
N VAL A 121 -13.58 10.17 -9.90
CA VAL A 121 -14.31 9.07 -10.56
C VAL A 121 -15.76 9.48 -10.81
N GLY A 122 -16.42 10.12 -9.84
CA GLY A 122 -17.79 10.62 -10.02
C GLY A 122 -17.91 11.70 -11.11
N LEU A 123 -16.88 12.53 -11.32
CA LEU A 123 -16.80 13.43 -12.48
C LEU A 123 -16.67 12.64 -13.78
N LEU A 124 -15.76 11.67 -13.85
CA LEU A 124 -15.53 10.88 -15.05
C LEU A 124 -16.80 10.11 -15.46
N THR A 125 -17.52 9.50 -14.52
CA THR A 125 -18.77 8.76 -14.79
C THR A 125 -19.89 9.61 -15.40
N ARG A 126 -19.89 10.92 -15.18
CA ARG A 126 -20.96 11.83 -15.67
C ARG A 126 -20.55 12.67 -16.88
N LEU A 127 -19.31 12.52 -17.36
CA LEU A 127 -18.89 13.15 -18.62
C LEU A 127 -19.48 12.38 -19.80
N PRO A 128 -19.83 13.06 -20.91
CA PRO A 128 -20.21 12.38 -22.14
C PRO A 128 -19.00 11.69 -22.78
N ASP A 129 -19.23 10.63 -23.55
CA ASP A 129 -18.16 9.80 -24.15
C ASP A 129 -17.16 10.62 -24.98
N GLU A 130 -17.63 11.65 -25.69
CA GLU A 130 -16.78 12.51 -26.51
C GLU A 130 -15.79 13.35 -25.69
N ALA A 131 -16.06 13.56 -24.39
CA ALA A 131 -15.15 14.28 -23.51
C ALA A 131 -13.83 13.53 -23.31
N PHE A 132 -13.84 12.20 -23.40
CA PHE A 132 -12.66 11.38 -23.14
C PHE A 132 -11.55 11.53 -24.17
N GLY A 133 -11.93 11.88 -25.40
CA GLY A 133 -11.01 12.23 -26.49
C GLY A 133 -10.56 13.71 -26.50
N ARG A 134 -11.06 14.56 -25.60
CA ARG A 134 -10.63 15.96 -25.52
C ARG A 134 -9.19 16.05 -25.06
N VAL A 135 -8.47 17.04 -25.60
CA VAL A 135 -7.02 17.20 -25.43
C VAL A 135 -6.72 18.41 -24.55
N GLY A 136 -5.75 18.27 -23.64
CA GLY A 136 -5.03 19.38 -23.01
C GLY A 136 -3.53 19.29 -23.32
N VAL A 137 -2.78 20.39 -23.17
CA VAL A 137 -1.34 20.44 -23.49
C VAL A 137 -0.54 20.53 -22.19
N HIS A 138 0.01 19.39 -21.74
CA HIS A 138 0.87 19.31 -20.55
C HIS A 138 2.23 19.95 -20.82
N SER A 139 2.66 20.85 -19.92
CA SER A 139 3.89 21.63 -20.05
C SER A 139 5.16 20.79 -20.27
N GLU A 140 5.17 19.57 -19.77
CA GLU A 140 6.31 18.64 -19.86
C GLU A 140 6.06 17.43 -20.77
N ARG A 141 4.79 17.07 -21.04
CA ARG A 141 4.42 15.78 -21.68
C ARG A 141 3.68 15.93 -23.00
N GLY A 142 3.36 17.16 -23.41
CA GLY A 142 2.66 17.42 -24.66
C GLY A 142 1.14 17.19 -24.57
N GLU A 143 0.51 16.92 -25.71
CA GLU A 143 -0.94 16.77 -25.84
C GLU A 143 -1.47 15.49 -25.19
N GLU A 144 -2.22 15.57 -24.09
CA GLU A 144 -2.83 14.42 -23.39
C GLU A 144 -4.36 14.42 -23.49
N THR A 145 -4.97 13.25 -23.67
CA THR A 145 -6.44 13.09 -23.54
C THR A 145 -6.84 12.69 -22.12
N ILE A 146 -8.13 12.86 -21.78
CA ILE A 146 -8.66 12.36 -20.50
C ILE A 146 -8.43 10.84 -20.40
N ASP A 147 -8.71 10.07 -21.45
CA ASP A 147 -8.46 8.62 -21.48
C ASP A 147 -6.99 8.28 -21.19
N THR A 148 -6.08 9.04 -21.80
CA THR A 148 -4.65 8.79 -21.60
C THR A 148 -4.23 9.07 -20.17
N ILE A 149 -4.77 10.15 -19.56
CA ILE A 149 -4.51 10.49 -18.15
C ILE A 149 -5.09 9.43 -17.22
N VAL A 150 -6.32 8.95 -17.46
CA VAL A 150 -6.96 7.89 -16.67
C VAL A 150 -6.11 6.62 -16.70
N MET A 151 -5.69 6.17 -17.89
CA MET A 151 -4.81 5.01 -18.00
C MET A 151 -3.48 5.25 -17.27
N LEU A 152 -2.81 6.37 -17.54
CA LEU A 152 -1.53 6.72 -16.91
C LEU A 152 -1.61 6.63 -15.38
N TYR A 153 -2.67 7.20 -14.78
CA TYR A 153 -2.80 7.22 -13.33
C TYR A 153 -3.32 5.91 -12.73
N ALA A 154 -4.10 5.12 -13.46
CA ALA A 154 -4.42 3.76 -13.05
C ALA A 154 -3.15 2.90 -12.91
N GLY A 155 -2.23 2.97 -13.88
CA GLY A 155 -0.94 2.27 -13.80
C GLY A 155 0.01 2.86 -12.76
N HIS A 156 0.00 4.18 -12.57
CA HIS A 156 0.72 4.87 -11.49
C HIS A 156 0.32 4.36 -10.11
N ASP A 157 -0.98 4.23 -9.84
CA ASP A 157 -1.50 3.66 -8.60
C ASP A 157 -1.01 2.23 -8.37
N ARG A 158 -1.06 1.37 -9.40
CA ARG A 158 -0.61 -0.03 -9.30
C ARG A 158 0.87 -0.14 -8.94
N VAL A 159 1.70 0.72 -9.52
CA VAL A 159 3.13 0.81 -9.16
C VAL A 159 3.31 1.22 -7.70
N HIS A 160 2.56 2.22 -7.22
CA HIS A 160 2.66 2.64 -5.81
C HIS A 160 2.08 1.61 -4.82
N LEU A 161 1.00 0.91 -5.16
CA LEU A 161 0.49 -0.21 -4.35
C LEU A 161 1.56 -1.30 -4.20
N THR A 162 2.24 -1.64 -5.29
CA THR A 162 3.35 -2.61 -5.28
C THR A 162 4.53 -2.10 -4.44
N GLN A 163 4.85 -0.81 -4.54
CA GLN A 163 5.89 -0.18 -3.73
C GLN A 163 5.56 -0.24 -2.23
N VAL A 164 4.32 0.08 -1.85
CA VAL A 164 3.84 0.01 -0.45
C VAL A 164 3.89 -1.43 0.06
N GLU A 165 3.46 -2.41 -0.72
CA GLU A 165 3.53 -3.82 -0.35
C GLU A 165 4.98 -4.30 -0.15
N THR A 166 5.89 -3.85 -1.00
CA THR A 166 7.33 -4.15 -0.88
C THR A 166 7.89 -3.58 0.42
N ILE A 167 7.60 -2.31 0.73
CA ILE A 167 8.06 -1.68 1.99
C ILE A 167 7.44 -2.40 3.19
N ARG A 168 6.14 -2.69 3.17
CA ARG A 168 5.43 -3.44 4.23
C ARG A 168 6.09 -4.79 4.49
N THR A 169 6.39 -5.55 3.44
CA THR A 169 7.04 -6.87 3.57
C THR A 169 8.44 -6.73 4.19
N GLY A 170 9.19 -5.69 3.80
CA GLY A 170 10.49 -5.37 4.37
C GLY A 170 10.47 -5.01 5.86
N LEU A 171 9.33 -4.54 6.40
CA LEU A 171 9.16 -4.27 7.84
C LEU A 171 9.04 -5.57 8.66
N PHE A 172 8.63 -6.67 8.04
CA PHE A 172 8.45 -7.98 8.67
C PHE A 172 9.27 -9.05 7.95
N PRO A 173 10.61 -8.95 7.95
CA PRO A 173 11.44 -9.94 7.28
C PRO A 173 11.17 -11.32 7.91
N PRO A 174 11.09 -12.39 7.09
CA PRO A 174 10.88 -13.73 7.62
C PRO A 174 11.95 -14.02 8.67
N LYS A 175 11.54 -14.59 9.82
CA LYS A 175 12.50 -15.04 10.83
C LYS A 175 13.51 -15.94 10.14
N LYS A 176 14.79 -15.55 10.12
CA LYS A 176 15.87 -16.40 9.61
C LYS A 176 15.69 -17.77 10.27
N ALA A 177 15.49 -18.81 9.46
CA ALA A 177 15.48 -20.18 9.97
C ALA A 177 16.78 -20.35 10.77
N GLY A 178 16.65 -20.58 12.07
CA GLY A 178 17.80 -20.59 12.97
C GLY A 178 18.86 -21.53 12.42
N ALA A 179 20.05 -21.00 12.15
CA ALA A 179 21.20 -21.83 11.88
C ALA A 179 21.29 -22.82 13.05
N LYS A 180 21.07 -24.12 12.78
CA LYS A 180 21.30 -25.17 13.76
C LYS A 180 22.73 -24.97 14.26
N LYS A 181 22.90 -24.48 15.50
CA LYS A 181 24.19 -24.54 16.18
C LYS A 181 24.58 -26.02 16.14
N LYS A 182 25.57 -26.38 15.31
CA LYS A 182 26.25 -27.67 15.42
C LYS A 182 26.83 -27.68 16.82
N GLY A 183 26.18 -28.42 17.72
CA GLY A 183 26.70 -28.66 19.05
C GLY A 183 28.09 -29.25 18.89
N SER A 184 29.10 -28.54 19.40
CA SER A 184 30.43 -29.08 19.61
C SER A 184 30.27 -30.29 20.52
N LYS A 185 30.49 -31.48 19.97
CA LYS A 185 30.64 -32.70 20.78
C LYS A 185 32.01 -32.62 21.45
N THR A 186 32.06 -32.01 22.64
CA THR A 186 33.16 -32.28 23.57
C THR A 186 32.99 -33.72 24.07
N ALA A 187 33.91 -34.60 23.66
CA ALA A 187 34.01 -35.96 24.15
C ALA A 187 34.28 -35.94 25.65
N ALA A 188 33.33 -36.44 26.45
CA ALA A 188 33.52 -36.66 27.87
C ALA A 188 34.47 -37.85 28.07
N LYS A 189 35.63 -37.61 28.70
CA LYS A 189 36.50 -38.66 29.25
C LYS A 189 35.74 -39.38 30.37
N VAL A 190 35.64 -40.70 30.27
CA VAL A 190 35.10 -41.60 31.29
C VAL A 190 36.13 -41.77 32.42
N PRO A 191 35.81 -41.47 33.69
CA PRO A 191 36.57 -41.96 34.83
C PRO A 191 36.01 -43.31 35.32
N ALA A 192 36.92 -44.19 35.73
CA ALA A 192 36.65 -45.55 36.19
C ALA A 192 35.72 -45.62 37.41
N ARG A 193 34.88 -46.66 37.43
CA ARG A 193 33.95 -47.01 38.52
C ARG A 193 34.70 -47.36 39.81
N LYS A 194 34.23 -46.82 40.94
CA LYS A 194 34.31 -47.47 42.25
C LYS A 194 32.90 -47.84 42.71
N ALA A 195 32.74 -49.09 43.14
CA ALA A 195 31.50 -49.63 43.67
C ALA A 195 31.36 -49.31 45.17
N ALA A 196 30.18 -48.84 45.61
CA ALA A 196 29.70 -49.03 46.98
C ALA A 196 28.19 -48.79 47.09
N ALA A 197 27.52 -49.82 47.63
CA ALA A 197 26.30 -49.91 48.45
C ALA A 197 25.04 -49.05 48.17
N ARG A 198 23.91 -49.77 48.02
CA ARG A 198 22.51 -49.30 48.04
C ARG A 198 22.05 -48.93 49.45
N PRO A 199 21.06 -48.02 49.56
CA PRO A 199 19.96 -48.21 50.50
C PRO A 199 18.58 -48.27 49.82
N ALA A 200 17.62 -48.78 50.59
CA ALA A 200 16.30 -49.33 50.23
C ALA A 200 15.21 -48.29 49.86
N PRO A 201 14.04 -48.72 49.33
CA PRO A 201 13.06 -47.85 48.68
C PRO A 201 12.04 -47.26 49.67
N LYS A 202 11.49 -46.08 49.34
CA LYS A 202 10.27 -45.57 49.98
C LYS A 202 9.17 -45.28 48.95
N ALA A 203 8.09 -46.03 49.16
CA ALA A 203 6.67 -45.90 48.86
C ALA A 203 6.13 -44.81 47.90
N ALA A 204 5.23 -45.31 47.04
CA ALA A 204 4.29 -44.59 46.20
C ALA A 204 3.12 -43.93 46.97
N LYS A 205 2.49 -42.95 46.33
CA LYS A 205 1.07 -42.49 46.36
C LYS A 205 1.03 -41.26 45.45
N GLY A 206 0.11 -40.98 44.54
CA GLY A 206 -1.20 -41.48 44.14
C GLY A 206 -1.75 -40.37 43.20
N SER A 207 -2.10 -40.67 41.96
CA SER A 207 -3.49 -40.72 41.47
C SER A 207 -4.28 -39.40 41.55
N GLY A 208 -4.74 -38.88 40.39
CA GLY A 208 -5.81 -37.89 40.38
C GLY A 208 -6.04 -37.15 39.05
N LYS A 209 -6.72 -37.81 38.11
CA LYS A 209 -7.37 -37.20 36.93
C LYS A 209 -8.44 -36.18 37.34
N ALA A 210 -8.71 -35.16 36.52
CA ALA A 210 -9.94 -35.08 35.71
C ALA A 210 -10.16 -33.69 35.07
N ALA A 211 -10.61 -33.73 33.82
CA ALA A 211 -11.09 -32.64 33.01
C ALA A 211 -12.53 -32.20 33.38
N LYS A 212 -12.91 -30.97 32.99
CA LYS A 212 -14.26 -30.67 32.47
C LYS A 212 -14.34 -29.27 31.81
N ALA A 213 -14.80 -29.26 30.57
CA ALA A 213 -15.52 -28.19 29.88
C ALA A 213 -16.83 -28.82 29.36
N PRO A 214 -17.77 -28.12 28.69
CA PRO A 214 -18.13 -26.69 28.69
C PRO A 214 -19.66 -26.50 28.97
N ALA A 215 -20.17 -25.27 29.00
CA ALA A 215 -21.60 -25.02 28.79
C ALA A 215 -21.86 -23.69 28.05
N LYS A 216 -22.61 -23.81 26.94
CA LYS A 216 -23.16 -22.76 26.08
C LYS A 216 -24.30 -22.00 26.79
N LYS A 217 -24.53 -20.73 26.42
CA LYS A 217 -25.80 -20.21 25.87
C LYS A 217 -25.77 -18.68 25.63
N ASN A 218 -25.94 -18.30 24.37
CA ASN A 218 -26.62 -17.07 23.91
C ASN A 218 -28.16 -17.35 24.00
N PRO A 219 -29.13 -16.45 23.68
CA PRO A 219 -29.05 -15.08 23.10
C PRO A 219 -30.05 -14.06 23.72
N LYS A 220 -30.00 -12.78 23.29
CA LYS A 220 -31.12 -12.02 22.70
C LYS A 220 -30.86 -10.50 22.63
N ASN A 221 -30.94 -9.97 21.41
CA ASN A 221 -31.42 -8.62 21.07
C ASN A 221 -32.97 -8.62 21.15
N PRO A 222 -33.75 -7.50 21.28
CA PRO A 222 -33.90 -6.53 20.17
C PRO A 222 -34.36 -5.07 20.51
N LYS A 223 -34.40 -4.24 19.45
CA LYS A 223 -35.18 -2.99 19.17
C LYS A 223 -34.54 -1.66 19.60
N LYS A 224 -34.15 -0.76 18.68
CA LYS A 224 -34.95 0.09 17.76
C LYS A 224 -36.09 0.86 18.45
N ARG A 225 -35.86 2.15 18.65
CA ARG A 225 -36.81 3.26 18.53
C ARG A 225 -36.06 4.43 17.90
#